data_AF-G8R4A0-F1
#
_entry.id   AF-G8R4A0-F1
#
_cell.length_a   1.000
_cell.length_b   1.000
_cell.length_c   1.000
_cell.angle_alpha   90.00
_cell.angle_beta   90.00
_cell.angle_gamma   90.00
#
_symmetry.space_group_name_H-M   'P 1'
#
loop_
_entity.id
_entity.type
_entity.pdbx_description
1 polymer ?
#
loop_
_entity_poly.entity_id
_entity_poly.type
_entity_poly.pdbx_seq_one_letter_code
_entity_poly.pdbx_strand_id
1 'polypeptide(L)'
;MSNEERVKGFYRKIIEYQVFYGWSVPKAFTETKEEMPGIECSSSISRVHRKLKEYEQQLYRHRLYAAIQKSKELIKYHVENGGE
;
A
#
# COMPACT_ATOMS: atom_id res chain seq x y z
N MET A 1 1.18 -12.72 -21.94
CA MET A 1 1.44 -11.94 -20.71
C MET A 1 2.67 -11.07 -20.95
N SER A 2 2.55 -9.76 -20.86
CA SER A 2 3.66 -8.84 -21.12
C SER A 2 4.64 -8.79 -19.95
N ASN A 3 5.87 -8.31 -20.19
CA ASN A 3 6.84 -8.09 -19.11
C ASN A 3 6.31 -7.08 -18.06
N GLU A 4 5.54 -6.08 -18.50
CA GLU A 4 4.92 -5.10 -17.61
C GLU A 4 3.89 -5.74 -16.67
N GLU A 5 3.05 -6.65 -17.18
CA GLU A 5 2.10 -7.40 -16.36
C GLU A 5 2.80 -8.30 -15.33
N ARG A 6 3.90 -8.95 -15.75
CA ARG A 6 4.73 -9.76 -14.83
C ARG A 6 5.32 -8.92 -13.71
N VAL A 7 5.86 -7.75 -14.03
CA VAL A 7 6.40 -6.80 -13.04
C VAL A 7 5.31 -6.28 -12.11
N LYS A 8 4.12 -5.97 -12.61
CA LYS A 8 2.97 -5.59 -11.76
C LYS A 8 2.57 -6.72 -10.81
N GLY A 9 2.56 -7.97 -11.30
CA GLY A 9 2.31 -9.16 -10.48
C GLY A 9 3.34 -9.33 -9.36
N PHE A 10 4.62 -9.14 -9.67
CA PHE A 10 5.71 -9.17 -8.69
C PHE A 10 5.50 -8.16 -7.55
N TYR A 11 5.17 -6.91 -7.87
CA TYR A 11 4.89 -5.88 -6.85
C TYR A 11 3.66 -6.20 -6.01
N ARG A 12 2.59 -6.69 -6.65
CA ARG A 12 1.36 -7.06 -5.93
C ARG A 12 1.63 -8.15 -4.89
N LYS A 13 2.41 -9.18 -5.25
CA LYS A 13 2.74 -10.28 -4.35
C LYS A 13 3.58 -9.84 -3.15
N ILE A 14 4.52 -8.90 -3.35
CA ILE A 14 5.25 -8.28 -2.24
C ILE A 14 4.28 -7.58 -1.27
N ILE A 15 3.34 -6.79 -1.79
CA ILE A 15 2.32 -6.11 -0.97
C ILE A 15 1.46 -7.12 -0.21
N GLU A 16 1.02 -8.18 -0.87
CA GLU A 16 0.25 -9.27 -0.24
C GLU A 16 1.03 -9.88 0.93
N TYR A 17 2.33 -10.13 0.77
CA TYR A 17 3.17 -10.63 1.86
C TYR A 17 3.29 -9.66 3.03
N GLN A 18 3.40 -8.36 2.76
CA GLN A 18 3.40 -7.37 3.83
C GLN A 18 2.06 -7.29 4.56
N VAL A 19 0.95 -7.29 3.83
CA VAL A 19 -0.39 -7.07 4.38
C VAL A 19 -0.92 -8.29 5.12
N PHE A 20 -0.80 -9.48 4.54
CA PHE A 20 -1.39 -10.69 5.11
C PHE A 20 -0.47 -11.39 6.11
N TYR A 21 0.85 -11.28 5.94
CA TYR A 21 1.81 -12.01 6.76
C TYR A 21 2.70 -11.09 7.61
N GLY A 22 2.56 -9.77 7.50
CA GLY A 22 3.36 -8.80 8.25
C GLY A 22 4.85 -8.83 7.90
N TRP A 23 5.21 -9.34 6.71
CA TRP A 23 6.61 -9.48 6.34
C TRP A 23 7.25 -8.13 6.04
N SER A 24 8.55 -8.03 6.33
CA SER A 24 9.35 -6.88 5.91
C SER A 24 9.53 -6.89 4.38
N VAL A 25 9.65 -5.71 3.77
CA VAL A 25 9.89 -5.57 2.32
C VAL A 25 11.05 -6.45 1.83
N PRO A 26 12.21 -6.52 2.53
CA PRO A 26 13.30 -7.39 2.07
C PRO A 26 12.95 -8.87 2.05
N LYS A 27 12.26 -9.37 3.09
CA LYS A 27 11.82 -10.76 3.12
C LYS A 27 10.82 -11.05 2.00
N ALA A 28 9.78 -10.22 1.87
CA ALA A 28 8.77 -10.35 0.83
C ALA A 28 9.38 -10.27 -0.58
N PHE A 29 10.35 -9.39 -0.80
CA PHE A 29 11.06 -9.28 -2.07
C PHE A 29 11.87 -10.53 -2.39
N THR A 30 12.63 -11.06 -1.43
CA THR A 30 13.43 -12.28 -1.62
C THR A 30 12.52 -13.46 -1.96
N GLU A 31 11.48 -13.72 -1.18
CA GLU A 31 10.54 -14.81 -1.44
C GLU A 31 9.88 -14.68 -2.82
N THR A 32 9.38 -13.49 -3.14
CA THR A 32 8.74 -13.25 -4.44
C THR A 32 9.72 -13.45 -5.60
N LYS A 33 11.01 -13.17 -5.41
CA LYS A 33 12.05 -13.39 -6.42
C LYS A 33 12.37 -14.87 -6.61
N GLU A 34 12.33 -15.66 -5.54
CA GLU A 34 12.49 -17.11 -5.59
C GLU A 34 11.30 -17.79 -6.28
N GLU A 35 10.08 -17.33 -6.01
CA GLU A 35 8.87 -17.84 -6.65
C GLU A 35 8.68 -17.38 -8.09
N MET A 36 9.23 -16.23 -8.46
CA MET A 36 9.13 -15.65 -9.80
C MET A 36 10.50 -15.47 -10.45
N PRO A 37 11.25 -16.56 -10.70
CA PRO A 37 12.58 -16.48 -11.28
C PRO A 37 12.53 -15.88 -12.69
N GLY A 38 13.57 -15.13 -13.05
CA GLY A 38 13.69 -14.52 -14.38
C GLY A 38 12.76 -13.34 -14.65
N ILE A 39 12.10 -12.77 -13.63
CA ILE A 39 11.54 -11.44 -13.76
C ILE A 39 12.70 -10.43 -13.83
N GLU A 40 12.86 -9.79 -14.98
CA GLU A 40 13.73 -8.63 -15.16
C GLU A 40 13.10 -7.39 -14.51
N CYS A 41 12.92 -7.45 -13.18
CA CYS A 41 12.64 -6.26 -12.42
C CYS A 41 13.96 -5.54 -12.25
N SER A 42 14.28 -4.62 -13.17
CA SER A 42 15.41 -3.68 -13.05
C SER A 42 15.29 -2.73 -11.86
N SER A 43 14.22 -2.88 -11.07
CA SER A 43 13.97 -2.09 -9.88
C SER A 43 14.71 -2.72 -8.72
N SER A 44 15.78 -2.07 -8.28
CA SER A 44 16.44 -2.42 -7.02
C SER A 44 15.43 -2.43 -5.87
N ILE A 45 15.72 -3.22 -4.83
CA ILE A 45 14.92 -3.25 -3.59
C ILE A 45 14.64 -1.85 -3.02
N SER A 46 15.53 -0.88 -3.26
CA SER A 46 15.37 0.53 -2.89
C SER A 46 14.27 1.22 -3.69
N ARG A 47 14.14 0.92 -4.99
CA ARG A 47 13.05 1.46 -5.84
C ARG A 47 11.70 0.85 -5.46
N VAL A 48 11.70 -0.44 -5.08
CA VAL A 48 10.53 -1.12 -4.52
C VAL A 48 10.11 -0.46 -3.20
N HIS A 49 11.04 -0.28 -2.26
CA HIS A 49 10.80 0.44 -1.00
C HIS A 49 10.25 1.84 -1.23
N ARG A 50 10.81 2.60 -2.19
CA ARG A 50 10.34 3.97 -2.47
C ARG A 50 8.89 3.96 -2.96
N LYS A 51 8.56 3.09 -3.92
CA LYS A 51 7.18 2.97 -4.41
C LYS A 51 6.21 2.49 -3.34
N LEU A 52 6.60 1.52 -2.52
CA LEU A 52 5.78 1.05 -1.40
C LEU A 52 5.54 2.17 -0.39
N LYS A 53 6.58 2.95 -0.05
CA LYS A 53 6.45 4.12 0.83
C LYS A 53 5.55 5.21 0.23
N GLU A 54 5.64 5.46 -1.08
CA GLU A 54 4.74 6.39 -1.78
C GLU A 54 3.28 5.90 -1.69
N TYR A 55 3.03 4.60 -1.90
CA TYR A 55 1.70 3.98 -1.76
C TYR A 55 1.18 4.01 -0.32
N GLU A 56 2.01 3.67 0.68
CA GLU A 56 1.67 3.75 2.10
C GLU A 56 1.30 5.18 2.50
N GLN A 57 2.07 6.17 2.05
CA GLN A 57 1.76 7.58 2.31
C GLN A 57 0.47 8.04 1.61
N GLN A 58 0.18 7.52 0.41
CA GLN A 58 -1.09 7.81 -0.27
C GLN A 58 -2.27 7.18 0.45
N LEU A 59 -2.16 5.91 0.86
CA LEU A 59 -3.19 5.20 1.63
C LEU A 59 -3.42 5.85 3.00
N TYR A 60 -2.34 6.25 3.69
CA TYR A 60 -2.42 6.98 4.95
C TYR A 60 -3.11 8.33 4.76
N ARG A 61 -2.72 9.10 3.74
CA ARG A 61 -3.38 10.38 3.40
C ARG A 61 -4.86 10.19 3.09
N HIS A 62 -5.22 9.17 2.32
CA HIS A 62 -6.61 8.88 1.97
C HIS A 62 -7.44 8.46 3.19
N ARG A 63 -6.91 7.56 4.04
CA ARG A 63 -7.57 7.13 5.28
C ARG A 63 -7.71 8.28 6.27
N LEU A 64 -6.67 9.10 6.43
CA LEU A 64 -6.70 10.31 7.26
C LEU A 64 -7.73 11.32 6.75
N TYR A 65 -7.77 11.55 5.44
CA TYR A 65 -8.76 12.44 4.83
C TYR A 65 -10.19 11.95 5.05
N ALA A 66 -10.45 10.65 4.84
CA ALA A 66 -11.76 10.05 5.09
C ALA A 66 -12.17 10.15 6.58
N ALA A 67 -11.23 9.93 7.51
CA ALA A 67 -11.48 10.10 8.94
C ALA A 67 -11.83 11.56 9.29
N ILE A 68 -11.07 12.53 8.76
CA ILE A 68 -11.34 13.97 8.96
C ILE A 68 -12.72 14.36 8.42
N GLN A 69 -13.10 13.88 7.23
CA GLN A 69 -14.42 14.19 6.66
C GLN A 69 -15.55 13.63 7.53
N LYS A 70 -15.43 12.36 7.96
CA LYS A 70 -16.42 11.76 8.87
C LYS A 70 -16.50 12.51 10.20
N SER A 71 -15.37 12.93 10.77
CA SER A 71 -15.37 13.76 11.98
C SER A 71 -16.06 15.10 11.77
N LYS A 72 -15.88 15.75 10.61
CA LYS A 72 -16.58 17.01 10.28
C LYS A 72 -18.09 16.81 10.16
N GLU A 73 -18.54 15.73 9.53
CA GLU A 73 -19.96 15.38 9.42
C GLU A 73 -20.58 15.15 10.79
N LEU A 74 -19.89 14.43 11.68
CA LEU A 74 -20.33 14.19 13.05
C LEU A 74 -20.39 15.48 13.87
N ILE A 75 -19.39 16.36 13.76
CA ILE A 75 -19.40 17.67 14.42
C ILE A 75 -20.57 18.52 13.91
N LYS A 76 -20.77 18.57 12.59
CA LYS A 76 -21.87 19.32 11.97
C LYS A 76 -23.21 18.81 12.47
N TYR A 77 -23.42 17.48 12.45
CA TYR A 77 -24.63 16.85 12.99
C TYR A 77 -24.86 17.23 14.45
N HIS A 78 -23.83 17.17 15.30
CA HIS A 78 -23.95 17.50 16.71
C HIS A 78 -24.29 18.99 16.94
N VAL A 79 -23.67 19.90 16.18
CA VAL A 79 -23.96 21.34 16.25
C VAL A 79 -25.39 21.65 15.77
N GLU A 80 -25.86 20.98 14.72
CA GLU A 80 -27.20 21.19 14.15
C GLU A 80 -28.33 20.55 14.97
N ASN A 81 -28.04 19.51 15.76
CA ASN A 81 -29.05 18.74 16.50
C ASN A 81 -29.00 18.95 18.03
N GLY A 82 -28.24 19.93 18.51
CA GLY A 82 -28.23 20.34 19.91
C GLY A 82 -27.09 19.70 20.71
N GLY A 83 -26.06 20.51 20.96
CA GLY A 83 -25.33 20.39 22.22
C GLY A 83 -26.28 20.84 23.33
N GLU A 84 -26.73 19.87 24.14
CA GLU A 84 -27.26 20.15 25.48
C GLU A 84 -26.20 20.83 26.35
#